data_AF-A0AAQ4FBM9-F1
#
_entry.id   AF-A0AAQ4FBM9-F1
#
_cell.length_a   1.000
_cell.length_b   1.000
_cell.length_c   1.000
_cell.angle_alpha   90.00
_cell.angle_beta   90.00
_cell.angle_gamma   90.00
#
_symmetry.space_group_name_H-M   'P 1'
#
loop_
_entity.id
_entity.type
_entity.pdbx_description
1 polymer ?
#
loop_
_entity_poly.entity_id
_entity_poly.type
_entity_poly.pdbx_seq_one_letter_code
_entity_poly.pdbx_strand_id
1 'polypeptide(L)'
;MGTALQNLVDRKKAQGESLGGRGKLAQEKIKKITNYYGYALRSNSNDVPGMKKAVEATLLHMTSTDDVPNHSKCPECADSWCKFNRALANGEHPPPHKSALSACVGAALEPVFARLCDENLLARCSDGKTQN
;
A
#
# COMPACT_ATOMS: atom_id res chain seq x y z
N MET A 1 -12.12 -0.98 2.52
CA MET A 1 -11.00 -1.42 1.65
C MET A 1 -10.84 -2.94 1.61
N GLY A 2 -10.75 -3.65 2.73
CA GLY A 2 -10.59 -5.12 2.75
C GLY A 2 -11.59 -5.89 1.87
N THR A 3 -12.89 -5.58 1.96
CA THR A 3 -13.94 -6.21 1.14
C THR A 3 -13.77 -5.91 -0.36
N ALA A 4 -13.31 -4.72 -0.73
CA ALA A 4 -13.08 -4.36 -2.13
C ALA A 4 -11.92 -5.17 -2.74
N LEU A 5 -10.87 -5.41 -1.95
CA LEU A 5 -9.75 -6.26 -2.34
C LEU A 5 -10.16 -7.73 -2.46
N GLN A 6 -11.00 -8.23 -1.55
CA GLN A 6 -11.54 -9.58 -1.62
C GLN A 6 -12.39 -9.78 -2.89
N ASN A 7 -13.27 -8.82 -3.18
CA ASN A 7 -14.09 -8.84 -4.39
C ASN A 7 -13.25 -8.77 -5.69
N LEU A 8 -12.12 -8.05 -5.67
CA LEU A 8 -11.19 -8.03 -6.82
C LEU A 8 -10.58 -9.41 -7.06
N VAL A 9 -10.14 -10.09 -6.00
CA VAL A 9 -9.58 -11.45 -6.08
C VAL A 9 -10.62 -12.43 -6.64
N ASP A 10 -11.86 -12.35 -6.18
CA ASP A 10 -12.93 -13.24 -6.63
C ASP A 10 -13.33 -12.98 -8.10
N ARG A 11 -13.40 -11.71 -8.52
CA ARG A 11 -13.66 -11.34 -9.92
C ARG A 11 -12.57 -11.84 -10.87
N LYS A 12 -11.31 -11.67 -10.48
CA LYS A 12 -10.17 -12.11 -11.30
C LYS A 12 -10.11 -13.64 -11.40
N LYS A 13 -10.41 -14.34 -10.30
CA LYS A 13 -10.59 -15.79 -10.30
C LYS A 13 -11.69 -16.23 -11.27
N ALA A 14 -12.82 -15.53 -11.31
CA ALA A 14 -13.91 -15.81 -12.26
C ALA A 14 -13.53 -15.54 -13.73
N GLN A 15 -12.55 -14.68 -14.00
CA GLN A 15 -11.99 -14.40 -15.33
C GLN A 15 -10.88 -15.40 -15.74
N GLY A 16 -10.61 -16.43 -14.93
CA GLY A 16 -9.54 -17.40 -15.18
C GLY A 16 -8.15 -16.96 -14.69
N GLU A 17 -8.01 -15.76 -14.13
CA GLU A 17 -6.77 -15.25 -13.55
C GLU A 17 -6.73 -15.49 -12.03
N SER A 18 -5.89 -16.42 -11.57
CA SER A 18 -5.67 -16.63 -10.14
C SER A 18 -4.80 -15.51 -9.55
N LEU A 19 -5.40 -14.61 -8.75
CA LEU A 19 -4.69 -13.65 -7.89
C LEU A 19 -4.52 -14.12 -6.44
N GLY A 20 -5.03 -15.30 -6.08
CA GLY A 20 -4.92 -15.89 -4.74
C GLY A 20 -3.85 -16.99 -4.66
N GLY A 21 -3.22 -17.17 -3.49
CA GLY A 21 -2.22 -18.23 -3.22
C GLY A 21 -0.90 -17.72 -2.63
N ARG A 22 0.02 -18.64 -2.34
CA ARG A 22 1.35 -18.33 -1.79
C ARG A 22 2.12 -17.46 -2.79
N GLY A 23 2.59 -16.28 -2.36
CA GLY A 23 3.22 -15.28 -3.23
C GLY A 23 2.27 -14.27 -3.89
N LYS A 24 0.95 -14.53 -3.93
CA LYS A 24 -0.06 -13.62 -4.51
C LYS A 24 -0.83 -12.86 -3.42
N LEU A 25 -2.01 -12.34 -3.75
CA LEU A 25 -2.87 -11.52 -2.90
C LEU A 25 -3.60 -12.42 -1.87
N ALA A 26 -2.82 -12.97 -0.93
CA ALA A 26 -3.32 -13.76 0.20
C ALA A 26 -3.97 -12.87 1.27
N GLN A 27 -4.80 -13.45 2.14
CA GLN A 27 -5.52 -12.72 3.20
C GLN A 27 -4.59 -11.87 4.09
N GLU A 28 -3.39 -12.39 4.40
CA GLU A 28 -2.36 -11.64 5.12
C GLU A 28 -1.87 -10.39 4.38
N LYS A 29 -1.73 -10.46 3.05
CA LYS A 29 -1.35 -9.29 2.23
C LYS A 29 -2.50 -8.28 2.17
N ILE A 30 -3.75 -8.73 2.08
CA ILE A 30 -4.95 -7.86 2.15
C ILE A 30 -4.98 -7.11 3.48
N LYS A 31 -4.74 -7.82 4.59
CA LYS A 31 -4.71 -7.24 5.93
C LYS A 31 -3.60 -6.20 6.06
N LYS A 32 -2.38 -6.51 5.59
CA LYS A 32 -1.26 -5.56 5.58
C LYS A 32 -1.57 -4.30 4.77
N ILE A 33 -2.07 -4.46 3.54
CA ILE A 33 -2.45 -3.35 2.66
C ILE A 33 -3.51 -2.46 3.34
N THR A 34 -4.53 -3.08 3.95
CA THR A 34 -5.59 -2.36 4.66
C THR A 34 -5.05 -1.59 5.87
N ASN A 35 -4.11 -2.18 6.62
CA ASN A 35 -3.47 -1.54 7.75
C ASN A 35 -2.60 -0.35 7.32
N TYR A 36 -1.81 -0.49 6.26
CA TYR A 36 -1.01 0.61 5.71
C TYR A 36 -1.87 1.75 5.22
N TYR A 37 -2.96 1.47 4.51
CA TYR A 37 -3.91 2.49 4.09
C TYR A 37 -4.51 3.24 5.29
N GLY A 38 -4.98 2.50 6.31
CA GLY A 38 -5.51 3.13 7.52
C GLY A 38 -4.47 3.96 8.27
N TYR A 39 -3.22 3.51 8.30
CA TYR A 39 -2.11 4.28 8.88
C TYR A 39 -1.82 5.54 8.07
N ALA A 40 -1.77 5.46 6.73
CA ALA A 40 -1.54 6.59 5.84
C ALA A 40 -2.57 7.72 6.07
N LEU A 41 -3.86 7.36 6.21
CA LEU A 41 -4.91 8.33 6.53
C LEU A 41 -4.73 8.94 7.93
N ARG A 42 -4.55 8.12 8.97
CA ARG A 42 -4.46 8.63 10.35
C ARG A 42 -3.21 9.47 10.60
N SER A 43 -2.07 9.10 10.01
CA SER A 43 -0.80 9.79 10.18
C SER A 43 -0.70 11.12 9.42
N ASN A 44 -1.58 11.34 8.44
CA ASN A 44 -1.64 12.57 7.63
C ASN A 44 -3.04 13.21 7.75
N SER A 45 -3.70 13.07 8.90
CA SER A 45 -5.01 13.68 9.17
C SER A 45 -4.94 15.19 8.89
N ASN A 46 -5.91 15.71 8.14
CA ASN A 46 -5.97 17.11 7.67
C ASN A 46 -4.91 17.53 6.64
N ASP A 47 -4.15 16.58 6.09
CA ASP A 47 -3.21 16.79 5.00
C ASP A 47 -3.51 15.83 3.83
N VAL A 48 -4.44 16.23 2.96
CA VAL A 48 -4.85 15.43 1.78
C VAL A 48 -3.66 15.11 0.86
N PRO A 49 -2.77 16.07 0.50
CA PRO A 49 -1.54 15.76 -0.23
C PRO A 49 -0.66 14.73 0.48
N GLY A 50 -0.48 14.84 1.80
CA GLY A 50 0.25 13.87 2.62
C GLY A 50 -0.37 12.48 2.60
N MET A 51 -1.70 12.39 2.74
CA MET A 51 -2.45 11.13 2.64
C MET A 51 -2.22 10.48 1.28
N LYS A 52 -2.38 11.23 0.19
CA LYS A 52 -2.18 10.75 -1.18
C LYS A 52 -0.78 10.18 -1.36
N LYS A 53 0.25 10.93 -0.95
CA LYS A 53 1.65 10.49 -1.00
C LYS A 53 1.86 9.20 -0.20
N ALA A 54 1.30 9.09 1.01
CA ALA A 54 1.44 7.92 1.87
C ALA A 54 0.69 6.68 1.34
N VAL A 55 -0.47 6.87 0.70
CA VAL A 55 -1.21 5.79 0.03
C VAL A 55 -0.43 5.28 -1.19
N GLU A 56 0.11 6.17 -2.02
CA GLU A 56 0.98 5.80 -3.15
C GLU A 56 2.24 5.07 -2.67
N ALA A 57 2.87 5.56 -1.59
CA ALA A 57 4.03 4.94 -0.98
C ALA A 57 3.76 3.49 -0.56
N THR A 58 2.53 3.17 -0.14
CA THR A 58 2.16 1.80 0.24
C THR A 58 2.24 0.85 -0.95
N LEU A 59 1.76 1.24 -2.13
CA LEU A 59 1.82 0.39 -3.32
C LEU A 59 3.28 0.17 -3.75
N LEU A 60 4.05 1.26 -3.86
CA LEU A 60 5.47 1.20 -4.26
C LEU A 60 6.29 0.34 -3.28
N HIS A 61 6.09 0.52 -1.97
CA HIS A 61 6.74 -0.26 -0.94
C HIS A 61 6.44 -1.77 -1.07
N MET A 62 5.18 -2.12 -1.38
CA MET A 62 4.74 -3.51 -1.45
C MET A 62 5.15 -4.22 -2.75
N THR A 63 5.43 -3.47 -3.82
CA THR A 63 5.97 -4.00 -5.09
C THR A 63 7.49 -3.92 -5.19
N SER A 64 8.15 -3.23 -4.25
CA SER A 64 9.60 -3.07 -4.16
C SER A 64 10.34 -4.41 -3.99
N THR A 65 11.44 -4.59 -4.72
CA THR A 65 12.34 -5.76 -4.65
C THR A 65 13.78 -5.33 -4.38
N ASP A 66 14.68 -6.28 -4.11
CA ASP A 66 16.10 -5.97 -3.95
C ASP A 66 16.74 -5.48 -5.27
N ASP A 67 16.28 -5.99 -6.41
CA ASP A 67 16.74 -5.54 -7.74
C ASP A 67 16.17 -4.18 -8.14
N VAL A 68 14.94 -3.88 -7.71
CA VAL A 68 14.21 -2.64 -8.03
C VAL A 68 13.62 -2.05 -6.75
N PRO A 69 14.46 -1.44 -5.89
CA PRO A 69 14.00 -0.85 -4.63
C PRO A 69 13.22 0.44 -4.89
N ASN A 70 12.00 0.53 -4.39
CA ASN A 70 11.13 1.70 -4.59
C ASN A 70 10.50 2.19 -3.26
N HIS A 71 11.28 2.99 -2.53
CA HIS A 71 10.89 3.62 -1.26
C HIS A 71 10.87 5.15 -1.33
N SER A 72 10.88 5.71 -2.54
CA SER A 72 10.98 7.16 -2.80
C SER A 72 9.86 8.01 -2.18
N LYS A 73 8.68 7.42 -1.96
CA LYS A 73 7.53 8.10 -1.33
C LYS A 73 7.37 7.76 0.15
N CYS A 74 8.15 6.81 0.67
CA CYS A 74 8.12 6.46 2.09
C CYS A 74 8.78 7.56 2.94
N PRO A 75 8.42 7.71 4.22
CA PRO A 75 9.10 8.65 5.11
C PRO A 75 10.59 8.32 5.26
N GLU A 76 11.44 9.34 5.31
CA GLU A 76 12.92 9.23 5.38
C GLU A 76 13.46 9.53 6.79
N CYS A 77 12.70 9.21 7.82
CA CYS A 77 13.10 9.44 9.22
C CYS A 77 13.44 8.13 9.96
N ALA A 78 14.14 8.26 11.08
CA ALA A 78 14.47 7.16 11.99
C ALA A 78 13.23 6.43 12.56
N ASP A 79 12.08 7.11 12.60
CA ASP A 79 10.79 6.54 13.03
C ASP A 79 9.93 6.05 11.85
N SER A 80 10.49 5.98 10.64
CA SER A 80 9.76 5.54 9.47
C SER A 80 9.25 4.11 9.62
N TRP A 81 7.98 3.91 9.28
CA TRP A 81 7.41 2.57 9.15
C TRP A 81 8.07 1.77 8.02
N CYS A 82 8.71 2.46 7.06
CA CYS A 82 9.52 1.83 6.03
C CYS A 82 10.86 1.42 6.61
N LYS A 83 11.05 0.11 6.80
CA LYS A 83 12.30 -0.45 7.35
C LYS A 83 13.53 -0.11 6.50
N PHE A 84 13.35 0.03 5.19
CA PHE A 84 14.44 0.38 4.27
C PHE A 84 14.95 1.80 4.54
N ASN A 85 14.06 2.80 4.43
CA ASN A 85 14.43 4.20 4.70
C ASN A 85 14.86 4.43 6.14
N ARG A 86 14.25 3.72 7.10
CA ARG A 86 14.66 3.77 8.50
C ARG A 86 16.10 3.31 8.71
N ALA A 87 16.49 2.19 8.10
CA ALA A 87 17.87 1.71 8.18
C ALA A 87 18.84 2.75 7.59
N LEU A 88 18.52 3.30 6.43
CA LEU A 88 19.33 4.37 5.81
C LEU A 88 19.46 5.60 6.72
N ALA A 89 18.36 6.06 7.32
CA ALA A 89 18.35 7.20 8.23
C ALA A 89 19.22 6.97 9.48
N ASN A 90 19.33 5.71 9.92
CA ASN A 90 20.16 5.31 11.06
C ASN A 90 21.61 4.95 10.68
N GLY A 91 21.99 5.03 9.40
CA GLY A 91 23.31 4.60 8.92
C GLY A 91 23.51 3.07 8.91
N GLU A 92 22.42 2.30 8.94
CA GLU A 92 22.42 0.85 8.90
C GLU A 92 22.21 0.30 7.48
N HIS A 93 22.61 -0.96 7.25
CA HIS A 93 22.31 -1.64 5.99
C HIS A 93 20.83 -2.03 5.91
N PRO A 94 20.10 -1.66 4.84
CA PRO A 94 18.70 -2.02 4.70
C PRO A 94 18.47 -3.53 4.69
N PRO A 95 17.36 -4.01 5.30
CA PRO A 95 17.02 -5.42 5.25
C PRO A 95 16.57 -5.82 3.82
N PRO A 96 16.80 -7.09 3.41
CA PRO A 96 16.36 -7.57 2.10
C PRO A 96 14.84 -7.59 1.99
N HIS A 97 14.33 -7.39 0.78
CA HIS A 97 12.90 -7.38 0.48
C HIS A 97 12.31 -8.78 0.60
N LYS A 98 11.53 -8.99 1.66
CA LYS A 98 10.79 -10.23 1.85
C LYS A 98 9.38 -10.07 1.29
N SER A 99 8.92 -11.06 0.51
CA SER A 99 7.52 -11.25 0.14
C SER A 99 6.85 -10.13 -0.69
N ALA A 100 7.62 -9.49 -1.58
CA ALA A 100 7.11 -8.52 -2.56
C ALA A 100 5.88 -9.05 -3.31
N LEU A 101 4.97 -8.15 -3.69
CA LEU A 101 3.87 -8.48 -4.60
C LEU A 101 4.44 -8.77 -5.99
N SER A 102 3.92 -9.80 -6.66
CA SER A 102 4.29 -10.02 -8.06
C SER A 102 3.78 -8.88 -8.93
N ALA A 103 4.43 -8.62 -10.06
CA ALA A 103 4.05 -7.56 -10.99
C ALA A 103 2.57 -7.63 -11.41
N CYS A 104 2.05 -8.84 -11.66
CA CYS A 104 0.64 -9.07 -11.98
C CYS A 104 -0.31 -8.59 -10.86
N VAL A 105 0.06 -8.83 -9.60
CA VAL A 105 -0.73 -8.38 -8.45
C VAL A 105 -0.62 -6.87 -8.26
N GLY A 106 0.58 -6.30 -8.46
CA GLY A 106 0.79 -4.85 -8.46
C GLY A 106 -0.10 -4.14 -9.49
N ALA A 107 -0.10 -4.62 -10.74
CA ALA A 107 -0.92 -4.08 -11.82
C ALA A 107 -2.43 -4.21 -11.54
N ALA A 108 -2.87 -5.29 -10.89
CA ALA A 108 -4.27 -5.45 -10.49
C ALA A 108 -4.67 -4.48 -9.35
N LEU A 109 -3.73 -4.09 -8.49
CA LEU A 109 -3.96 -3.17 -7.39
C LEU A 109 -3.86 -1.70 -7.82
N GLU A 110 -3.12 -1.39 -8.87
CA GLU A 110 -2.93 -0.03 -9.37
C GLU A 110 -4.24 0.76 -9.58
N PRO A 111 -5.28 0.24 -10.28
CA PRO A 111 -6.54 0.96 -10.40
C PRO A 111 -7.29 1.12 -9.06
N VAL A 112 -7.09 0.21 -8.11
CA VAL A 112 -7.66 0.32 -6.76
C VAL A 112 -6.97 1.44 -6.00
N PHE A 113 -5.64 1.49 -6.02
CA PHE A 113 -4.86 2.55 -5.38
C PHE A 113 -5.10 3.92 -6.02
N ALA A 114 -5.22 3.99 -7.36
CA ALA A 114 -5.56 5.23 -8.05
C ALA A 114 -6.88 5.83 -7.54
N ARG A 115 -7.92 4.99 -7.35
CA ARG A 115 -9.18 5.43 -6.75
C ARG A 115 -9.03 5.84 -5.28
N LEU A 116 -8.18 5.16 -4.52
CA LEU A 116 -7.95 5.47 -3.11
C LEU A 116 -7.09 6.74 -2.90
N CYS A 117 -6.36 7.16 -3.92
CA CYS A 117 -5.62 8.41 -3.97
C CYS A 117 -6.46 9.60 -4.47
N ASP A 118 -7.74 9.40 -4.77
CA ASP A 118 -8.64 10.47 -5.17
C ASP A 118 -8.77 11.52 -4.05
N GLU A 119 -8.48 12.77 -4.36
CA GLU A 119 -8.39 13.84 -3.36
C GLU A 119 -9.75 14.15 -2.73
N ASN A 120 -10.86 14.00 -3.48
CA ASN A 120 -12.19 14.18 -2.92
C ASN A 120 -12.52 13.06 -1.92
N LEU A 121 -12.15 11.82 -2.23
CA LEU A 121 -12.28 10.70 -1.30
C LEU A 121 -11.42 10.92 -0.04
N LEU A 122 -10.17 11.32 -0.21
CA LEU A 122 -9.23 11.56 0.89
C LEU A 122 -9.68 12.72 1.79
N ALA A 123 -10.18 13.81 1.20
CA ALA A 123 -10.73 14.95 1.94
C ALA A 123 -11.90 14.52 2.85
N ARG A 124 -12.79 13.66 2.35
CA ARG A 124 -13.89 13.09 3.16
C ARG A 124 -13.39 12.21 4.29
N CYS A 125 -12.33 11.44 4.05
CA CYS A 125 -11.68 10.64 5.09
C CYS A 125 -10.98 11.51 6.14
N SER A 126 -10.46 12.67 5.73
CA SER A 126 -9.79 13.63 6.61
C SER A 126 -10.73 14.31 7.59
N ASP A 127 -11.94 14.67 7.15
CA ASP A 127 -12.95 15.33 8.00
C ASP A 127 -13.59 14.39 9.06
N GLY A 128 -13.15 13.14 9.14
CA GLY A 128 -13.78 12.13 10.00
C GLY A 128 -15.22 11.79 9.59
N LYS A 129 -15.71 12.30 8.45
CA LYS A 129 -17.01 11.96 7.86
C LYS A 129 -16.90 10.60 7.19
N THR A 130 -16.85 9.55 8.01
CA THR A 130 -17.02 8.18 7.55
C THR A 130 -18.35 8.08 6.82
N GLN A 131 -18.31 7.66 5.56
CA GLN A 131 -19.52 7.45 4.75
C GLN A 131 -20.44 6.43 5.43
N ASN A 132 -21.58 6.90 5.94
CA ASN A 132 -22.83 6.16 5.85
C ASN A 132 -23.40 6.43 4.45
#